data_AF-T0RFY3-F1
#
_entry.id   AF-T0RFY3-F1
#
_cell.length_a   1.000
_cell.length_b   1.000
_cell.length_c   1.000
_cell.angle_alpha   90.00
_cell.angle_beta   90.00
_cell.angle_gamma   90.00
#
_symmetry.space_group_name_H-M   'P 1'
#
loop_
_entity.id
_entity.type
_entity.pdbx_description
1 polymer ?
#
loop_
_entity_poly.entity_id
_entity_poly.type
_entity_poly.pdbx_seq_one_letter_code
_entity_poly.pdbx_strand_id
1 'polypeptide(L)'
;MLQKIGSDFKRPSLLKSLLTQNEVTLSFYDIVYSIQDGECFKRAELKDLGLSVFLAYTDRAQAVAESNGQTVYPIMLGQFIKEVSNSERINVIGINHNGSHFDNFVFTPFYDELTKQYLISPSDESIALLSIDKKTHAYMGVEATFFSINNKFLPDDQEQREELLGNLVDDLSFMIPRMTQPQGSANIICLLLNIDNPVEEKAFIRNYQTLDSYIEVLFVTSDVKLLTGELEEIKYNGDSLEGVYTPLIERRKNLRK
;
A
#
# COMPACT_ATOMS: atom_id res chain seq x y z
N MET A 1 -3.14 14.85 -5.67
CA MET A 1 -3.40 13.73 -4.75
C MET A 1 -4.21 12.62 -5.44
N LEU A 2 -5.50 12.86 -5.75
CA LEU A 2 -6.28 12.04 -6.69
C LEU A 2 -5.67 12.00 -8.10
N GLN A 3 -4.94 13.04 -8.49
CA GLN A 3 -4.20 13.05 -9.75
C GLN A 3 -3.05 12.06 -9.82
N LYS A 4 -2.42 11.61 -8.72
CA LYS A 4 -1.26 10.69 -8.81
C LYS A 4 -1.71 9.24 -8.82
N ILE A 5 -2.63 8.87 -7.91
CA ILE A 5 -3.34 7.58 -8.03
C ILE A 5 -4.10 7.54 -9.34
N GLY A 6 -4.87 8.58 -9.71
CA GLY A 6 -5.60 8.65 -10.97
C GLY A 6 -4.74 8.78 -12.24
N SER A 7 -3.51 9.31 -12.15
CA SER A 7 -2.55 9.30 -13.27
C SER A 7 -1.87 7.95 -13.43
N ASP A 8 -1.55 7.29 -12.32
CA ASP A 8 -0.83 6.02 -12.31
C ASP A 8 -1.80 4.83 -12.48
N PHE A 9 -3.03 4.96 -11.98
CA PHE A 9 -4.11 3.97 -11.93
C PHE A 9 -5.47 4.65 -12.05
N LYS A 10 -6.15 4.52 -13.20
CA LYS A 10 -7.52 5.07 -13.33
C LYS A 10 -8.47 4.50 -12.28
N ARG A 11 -8.38 3.19 -11.99
CA ARG A 11 -9.14 2.47 -10.95
C ARG A 11 -8.43 1.14 -10.59
N PRO A 12 -7.59 1.10 -9.53
CA PRO A 12 -6.96 -0.13 -9.05
C PRO A 12 -7.94 -1.29 -8.80
N SER A 13 -9.15 -0.98 -8.30
CA SER A 13 -10.20 -1.98 -8.04
C SER A 13 -10.65 -2.77 -9.27
N LEU A 14 -10.43 -2.26 -10.49
CA LEU A 14 -10.76 -3.00 -11.71
C LEU A 14 -9.89 -4.26 -11.88
N LEU A 15 -8.71 -4.31 -11.28
CA LEU A 15 -7.86 -5.51 -11.28
C LEU A 15 -8.51 -6.69 -10.54
N LYS A 16 -9.53 -6.46 -9.71
CA LYS A 16 -10.31 -7.53 -9.07
C LYS A 16 -10.86 -8.53 -10.09
N SER A 17 -11.26 -8.07 -11.28
CA SER A 17 -11.80 -8.96 -12.32
C SER A 17 -10.75 -9.88 -12.94
N LEU A 18 -9.46 -9.61 -12.70
CA LEU A 18 -8.34 -10.39 -13.19
C LEU A 18 -7.80 -11.37 -12.13
N LEU A 19 -8.39 -11.40 -10.92
CA LEU A 19 -8.00 -12.35 -9.89
C LEU A 19 -8.63 -13.72 -10.12
N THR A 20 -7.86 -14.78 -9.85
CA THR A 20 -8.40 -16.13 -9.76
C THR A 20 -9.20 -16.31 -8.45
N GLN A 21 -9.98 -17.38 -8.36
CA GLN A 21 -10.73 -17.70 -7.14
C GLN A 21 -9.84 -18.26 -6.02
N ASN A 22 -8.58 -18.59 -6.32
CA ASN A 22 -7.64 -19.20 -5.39
C ASN A 22 -6.50 -18.22 -5.09
N GLU A 23 -6.81 -17.17 -4.33
CA GLU A 23 -5.81 -16.17 -3.98
C GLU A 23 -4.67 -16.78 -3.16
N VAL A 24 -3.44 -16.56 -3.61
CA VAL A 24 -2.24 -16.99 -2.88
C VAL A 24 -1.89 -15.95 -1.83
N THR A 25 -1.73 -16.39 -0.59
CA THR A 25 -1.20 -15.57 0.50
C THR A 25 0.33 -15.52 0.41
N LEU A 26 0.88 -14.31 0.46
CA LEU A 26 2.32 -14.05 0.43
C LEU A 26 2.75 -13.17 1.60
N SER A 27 4.01 -13.29 1.99
CA SER A 27 4.70 -12.42 2.95
C SER A 27 5.87 -11.69 2.31
N PHE A 28 6.31 -10.59 2.92
CA PHE A 28 7.53 -9.86 2.52
C PHE A 28 8.77 -10.77 2.35
N TYR A 29 8.81 -11.88 3.09
CA TYR A 29 9.96 -12.76 3.22
C TYR A 29 9.89 -14.02 2.35
N ASP A 30 8.81 -14.19 1.57
CA ASP A 30 8.66 -15.34 0.70
C ASP A 30 9.60 -15.27 -0.50
N ILE A 31 10.07 -16.43 -0.96
CA ILE A 31 10.83 -16.53 -2.21
C ILE A 31 9.83 -16.60 -3.36
N VAL A 32 10.01 -15.70 -4.33
CA VAL A 32 9.31 -15.73 -5.61
C VAL A 32 10.31 -15.90 -6.74
N TYR A 33 9.82 -16.31 -7.90
CA TYR A 33 10.62 -16.47 -9.11
C TYR A 33 10.24 -15.37 -10.09
N SER A 34 11.22 -14.64 -10.58
CA SER A 34 11.03 -13.61 -11.60
C SER A 34 11.80 -13.95 -12.87
N ILE A 35 11.27 -13.51 -14.01
CA ILE A 35 11.87 -13.69 -15.34
C ILE A 35 12.62 -12.40 -15.66
N GLN A 36 13.93 -12.50 -15.90
CA GLN A 36 14.74 -11.34 -16.27
C GLN A 36 14.59 -11.04 -17.77
N ASP A 37 14.09 -9.84 -18.09
CA ASP A 37 14.02 -9.31 -19.46
C ASP A 37 14.96 -8.09 -19.60
N GLY A 38 16.18 -8.33 -20.08
CA GLY A 38 17.23 -7.31 -20.11
C GLY A 38 17.70 -6.89 -18.71
N GLU A 39 17.68 -5.59 -18.40
CA GLU A 39 18.04 -5.03 -17.07
C GLU A 39 16.85 -4.93 -16.11
N CYS A 40 15.65 -5.42 -16.47
CA CYS A 40 14.44 -5.26 -15.67
C CYS A 40 13.57 -6.54 -15.66
N PHE A 41 12.61 -6.60 -14.76
CA PHE A 41 11.67 -7.72 -14.59
C PHE A 41 10.27 -7.42 -15.13
N LYS A 42 10.17 -6.87 -16.34
CA LYS A 42 8.92 -6.25 -16.85
C LYS A 42 8.20 -7.14 -17.86
N ARG A 43 6.86 -7.16 -17.81
CA ARG A 43 6.00 -7.54 -18.95
C ARG A 43 4.97 -6.45 -19.24
N ALA A 44 4.69 -6.23 -20.52
CA ALA A 44 3.84 -5.13 -20.99
C ALA A 44 2.32 -5.48 -21.05
N GLU A 45 1.85 -6.37 -20.17
CA GLU A 45 0.60 -7.12 -20.39
C GLU A 45 -0.69 -6.43 -19.91
N LEU A 46 -0.66 -5.20 -19.38
CA LEU A 46 -1.89 -4.44 -19.03
C LEU A 46 -1.85 -2.98 -19.54
N LYS A 47 -1.30 -2.81 -20.74
CA LYS A 47 -1.06 -1.50 -21.37
C LYS A 47 -2.33 -0.64 -21.49
N ASP A 48 -3.49 -1.26 -21.67
CA ASP A 48 -4.79 -0.57 -21.80
C ASP A 48 -5.29 0.03 -20.47
N LEU A 49 -4.79 -0.46 -19.32
CA LEU A 49 -5.07 0.10 -17.99
C LEU A 49 -4.01 1.13 -17.54
N GLY A 50 -2.98 1.38 -18.37
CA GLY A 50 -1.87 2.27 -18.02
C GLY A 50 -0.86 1.67 -17.05
N LEU A 51 -0.93 0.36 -16.78
CA LEU A 51 -0.18 -0.28 -15.70
C LEU A 51 1.08 -0.97 -16.20
N SER A 52 2.20 -0.72 -15.52
CA SER A 52 3.39 -1.58 -15.60
C SER A 52 3.26 -2.68 -14.55
N VAL A 53 2.97 -3.91 -15.00
CA VAL A 53 2.93 -5.07 -14.13
C VAL A 53 4.22 -5.86 -14.25
N PHE A 54 4.87 -6.06 -13.12
CA PHE A 54 6.01 -6.95 -12.98
C PHE A 54 5.49 -8.35 -12.66
N LEU A 55 6.13 -9.40 -13.19
CA LEU A 55 5.67 -10.76 -12.95
C LEU A 55 6.53 -11.46 -11.90
N ALA A 56 5.85 -12.12 -10.98
CA ALA A 56 6.43 -13.06 -10.03
C ALA A 56 5.60 -14.34 -9.98
N TYR A 57 6.29 -15.44 -9.73
CA TYR A 57 5.68 -16.77 -9.62
C TYR A 57 6.07 -17.40 -8.29
N THR A 58 5.15 -18.12 -7.66
CA THR A 58 5.44 -18.89 -6.44
C THR A 58 5.99 -20.27 -6.75
N ASP A 59 5.78 -20.75 -7.98
CA ASP A 59 6.34 -22.00 -8.49
C ASP A 59 7.39 -21.77 -9.58
N ARG A 60 8.53 -22.44 -9.45
CA ARG A 60 9.65 -22.31 -10.39
C ARG A 60 9.31 -22.92 -11.75
N ALA A 61 8.60 -24.05 -11.78
CA ALA A 61 8.31 -24.73 -13.04
C ALA A 61 7.37 -23.87 -13.90
N GLN A 62 6.38 -23.22 -13.29
CA GLN A 62 5.53 -22.23 -13.94
C GLN A 62 6.36 -21.06 -14.49
N ALA A 63 7.25 -20.47 -13.70
CA ALA A 63 8.13 -19.39 -14.16
C ALA A 63 8.99 -19.80 -15.37
N VAL A 64 9.54 -21.02 -15.35
CA VAL A 64 10.34 -21.55 -16.46
C VAL A 64 9.50 -21.78 -17.70
N ALA A 65 8.28 -22.33 -17.56
CA ALA A 65 7.37 -22.53 -18.68
C ALA A 65 6.99 -21.20 -19.35
N GLU A 66 6.77 -20.16 -18.55
CA GLU A 66 6.45 -18.81 -19.03
C GLU A 66 7.67 -18.04 -19.56
N SER A 67 8.89 -18.40 -19.16
CA SER A 67 10.12 -17.63 -19.44
C SER A 67 10.46 -17.44 -20.92
N ASN A 68 9.90 -18.23 -21.84
CA ASN A 68 10.26 -18.22 -23.26
C ASN A 68 11.78 -18.29 -23.51
N GLY A 69 12.53 -19.01 -22.65
CA GLY A 69 13.97 -19.17 -22.74
C GLY A 69 14.80 -18.09 -22.03
N GLN A 70 14.15 -17.09 -21.40
CA GLN A 70 14.81 -16.13 -20.52
C GLN A 70 15.23 -16.76 -19.19
N THR A 71 16.18 -16.13 -18.50
CA THR A 71 16.66 -16.67 -17.22
C THR A 71 15.68 -16.37 -16.09
N VAL A 72 15.37 -17.40 -15.31
CA VAL A 72 14.52 -17.35 -14.12
C VAL A 72 15.38 -17.28 -12.86
N TYR A 73 15.11 -16.31 -12.00
CA TYR A 73 15.85 -16.11 -10.76
C TYR A 73 14.95 -16.20 -9.53
N PRO A 74 15.36 -16.93 -8.48
CA PRO A 74 14.73 -16.80 -7.17
C PRO A 74 15.13 -15.46 -6.54
N ILE A 75 14.15 -14.77 -5.97
CA ILE A 75 14.32 -13.49 -5.29
C ILE A 75 13.34 -13.43 -4.11
N MET A 76 13.75 -12.85 -2.98
CA MET A 76 12.79 -12.58 -1.89
C MET A 76 11.81 -11.49 -2.35
N LEU A 77 10.52 -11.66 -2.08
CA LEU A 77 9.48 -10.70 -2.49
C LEU A 77 9.82 -9.27 -2.05
N GLY A 78 10.29 -9.10 -0.82
CA GLY A 78 10.72 -7.81 -0.30
C GLY A 78 11.91 -7.18 -1.03
N GLN A 79 12.84 -7.99 -1.54
CA GLN A 79 13.93 -7.50 -2.40
C GLN A 79 13.39 -7.14 -3.77
N PHE A 80 12.46 -7.94 -4.31
CA PHE A 80 11.85 -7.65 -5.59
C PHE A 80 11.06 -6.33 -5.57
N ILE A 81 10.31 -6.08 -4.49
CA ILE A 81 9.60 -4.81 -4.26
C ILE A 81 10.55 -3.62 -4.31
N LYS A 82 11.74 -3.73 -3.72
CA LYS A 82 12.75 -2.65 -3.74
C LYS A 82 13.33 -2.41 -5.14
N GLU A 83 13.44 -3.45 -5.96
CA GLU A 83 13.97 -3.33 -7.31
C GLU A 83 12.94 -2.77 -8.30
N VAL A 84 11.65 -3.03 -8.06
CA VAL A 84 10.58 -2.48 -8.90
C VAL A 84 10.09 -1.12 -8.42
N SER A 85 10.26 -0.78 -7.14
CA SER A 85 9.85 0.51 -6.58
C SER A 85 10.59 1.65 -7.26
N ASN A 86 9.92 2.79 -7.38
CA ASN A 86 10.52 4.02 -7.88
C ASN A 86 9.89 5.23 -7.19
N SER A 87 10.46 6.40 -7.38
CA SER A 87 10.02 7.64 -6.74
C SER A 87 8.82 8.30 -7.43
N GLU A 88 8.46 7.87 -8.64
CA GLU A 88 7.54 8.61 -9.49
C GLU A 88 6.14 8.00 -9.54
N ARG A 89 6.00 6.67 -9.42
CA ARG A 89 4.73 5.97 -9.58
C ARG A 89 4.60 4.75 -8.67
N ILE A 90 3.35 4.38 -8.39
CA ILE A 90 3.03 3.08 -7.80
C ILE A 90 3.22 2.00 -8.88
N ASN A 91 3.89 0.89 -8.56
CA ASN A 91 3.95 -0.27 -9.47
C ASN A 91 3.19 -1.46 -8.88
N VAL A 92 2.85 -2.42 -9.75
CA VAL A 92 2.19 -3.66 -9.35
C VAL A 92 3.04 -4.85 -9.72
N ILE A 93 3.11 -5.82 -8.82
CA ILE A 93 3.61 -7.16 -9.10
C ILE A 93 2.39 -8.08 -9.23
N GLY A 94 2.22 -8.71 -10.38
CA GLY A 94 1.22 -9.77 -10.61
C GLY A 94 1.81 -11.13 -10.25
N ILE A 95 1.07 -11.89 -9.46
CA ILE A 95 1.47 -13.20 -8.94
C ILE A 95 0.83 -14.30 -9.76
N ASN A 96 1.64 -15.26 -10.23
CA ASN A 96 1.21 -16.45 -10.98
C ASN A 96 0.28 -16.14 -12.14
N HIS A 97 0.80 -15.44 -13.15
CA HIS A 97 0.04 -15.22 -14.38
C HIS A 97 -0.26 -16.57 -15.07
N ASN A 98 -1.53 -16.77 -15.45
CA ASN A 98 -2.01 -17.98 -16.13
C ASN A 98 -2.66 -17.69 -17.49
N GLY A 99 -2.20 -16.64 -18.17
CA GLY A 99 -2.62 -16.25 -19.51
C GLY A 99 -3.55 -15.03 -19.55
N SER A 100 -4.51 -14.95 -18.63
CA SER A 100 -5.38 -13.75 -18.49
C SER A 100 -5.73 -13.36 -17.06
N HIS A 101 -5.41 -14.22 -16.08
CA HIS A 101 -5.67 -13.97 -14.67
C HIS A 101 -4.40 -14.11 -13.85
N PHE A 102 -4.49 -13.63 -12.61
CA PHE A 102 -3.43 -13.64 -11.60
C PHE A 102 -3.99 -14.24 -10.32
N ASP A 103 -3.15 -14.97 -9.59
CA ASP A 103 -3.55 -15.47 -8.26
C ASP A 103 -3.54 -14.34 -7.23
N ASN A 104 -2.68 -13.33 -7.39
CA ASN A 104 -2.72 -12.15 -6.54
C ASN A 104 -2.02 -10.95 -7.19
N PHE A 105 -2.14 -9.79 -6.55
CA PHE A 105 -1.33 -8.61 -6.84
C PHE A 105 -0.64 -8.13 -5.58
N VAL A 106 0.55 -7.54 -5.75
CA VAL A 106 1.26 -6.80 -4.70
C VAL A 106 1.49 -5.38 -5.19
N PHE A 107 0.97 -4.41 -4.45
CA PHE A 107 1.16 -2.99 -4.75
C PHE A 107 2.45 -2.49 -4.09
N THR A 108 3.25 -1.79 -4.88
CA THR A 108 4.50 -1.18 -4.44
C THR A 108 4.31 0.33 -4.39
N PRO A 109 4.20 0.93 -3.18
CA PRO A 109 4.10 2.38 -3.05
C PRO A 109 5.34 3.04 -3.62
N PHE A 110 5.21 4.30 -4.04
CA PHE A 110 6.40 5.05 -4.42
C PHE A 110 7.18 5.42 -3.15
N TYR A 111 8.50 5.43 -3.28
CA TYR A 111 9.39 5.79 -2.18
C TYR A 111 9.78 7.26 -2.30
N ASP A 112 9.42 8.07 -1.30
CA ASP A 112 9.78 9.47 -1.28
C ASP A 112 11.18 9.66 -0.70
N GLU A 113 12.13 10.03 -1.56
CA GLU A 113 13.53 10.19 -1.19
C GLU A 113 13.76 11.29 -0.15
N LEU A 114 12.88 12.29 -0.11
CA LEU A 114 12.98 13.39 0.86
C LEU A 114 12.64 12.91 2.26
N THR A 115 11.50 12.25 2.45
CA THR A 115 11.02 11.78 3.76
C THR A 115 11.55 10.41 4.14
N LYS A 116 12.09 9.65 3.17
CA LYS A 116 12.49 8.25 3.32
C LYS A 116 11.32 7.34 3.72
N GLN A 117 10.11 7.70 3.27
CA GLN A 117 8.87 6.99 3.56
C GLN A 117 8.23 6.45 2.28
N TYR A 118 7.46 5.38 2.43
CA TYR A 118 6.57 4.92 1.38
C TYR A 118 5.30 5.77 1.39
N LEU A 119 4.93 6.29 0.23
CA LEU A 119 3.77 7.14 0.08
C LEU A 119 2.86 6.60 -1.02
N ILE A 120 1.57 6.80 -0.84
CA ILE A 120 0.56 6.61 -1.89
C ILE A 120 -0.05 7.95 -2.33
N SER A 121 0.10 9.00 -1.50
CA SER A 121 -0.23 10.38 -1.81
C SER A 121 1.01 11.28 -1.86
N PRO A 122 1.02 12.40 -2.62
CA PRO A 122 2.16 13.33 -2.68
C PRO A 122 2.63 13.87 -1.32
N SER A 123 3.94 14.13 -1.22
CA SER A 123 4.69 14.54 -0.02
C SER A 123 4.14 15.77 0.69
N ASP A 124 3.66 16.77 -0.07
CA ASP A 124 3.37 18.11 0.46
C ASP A 124 2.20 18.12 1.46
N GLU A 125 1.37 17.07 1.46
CA GLU A 125 0.13 16.98 2.25
C GLU A 125 0.20 15.90 3.34
N SER A 126 1.07 14.89 3.21
CA SER A 126 1.22 13.79 4.19
C SER A 126 2.14 14.12 5.37
N ILE A 127 2.99 15.16 5.25
CA ILE A 127 4.06 15.46 6.21
C ILE A 127 3.60 16.36 7.36
N ALA A 128 2.59 17.20 7.14
CA ALA A 128 2.11 18.17 8.13
C ALA A 128 1.56 17.51 9.40
N LEU A 129 0.94 16.33 9.28
CA LEU A 129 0.34 15.63 10.41
C LEU A 129 1.36 14.91 11.31
N LEU A 130 2.62 14.74 10.87
CA LEU A 130 3.59 13.99 11.67
C LEU A 130 4.92 14.68 11.94
N SER A 131 5.26 15.81 11.27
CA SER A 131 6.45 16.63 11.56
C SER A 131 7.64 15.81 12.09
N ILE A 132 7.94 14.71 11.39
CA ILE A 132 8.72 13.60 11.96
C ILE A 132 10.18 14.02 11.97
N ASP A 133 10.80 14.04 13.16
CA ASP A 133 12.26 14.00 13.23
C ASP A 133 12.74 12.67 12.62
N LYS A 134 13.30 12.78 11.41
CA LYS A 134 13.75 11.63 10.59
C LYS A 134 14.73 10.74 11.35
N LYS A 135 15.58 11.31 12.21
CA LYS A 135 16.54 10.53 13.01
C LYS A 135 15.83 9.67 14.04
N THR A 136 14.92 10.29 14.80
CA THR A 136 14.15 9.57 15.83
C THR A 136 13.27 8.49 15.23
N HIS A 137 12.60 8.74 14.10
CA HIS A 137 11.81 7.70 13.42
C HIS A 137 12.66 6.49 12.98
N ALA A 138 13.82 6.73 12.37
CA ALA A 138 14.74 5.67 11.99
C ALA A 138 15.22 4.86 13.21
N TYR A 139 15.52 5.52 14.33
CA TYR A 139 15.94 4.83 15.56
C TYR A 139 14.84 3.99 16.22
N MET A 140 13.57 4.36 16.03
CA MET A 140 12.45 3.57 16.53
C MET A 140 12.22 2.28 15.72
N GLY A 141 12.79 2.18 14.51
CA GLY A 141 12.63 1.03 13.63
C GLY A 141 11.17 0.82 13.19
N VAL A 142 10.45 1.92 13.00
CA VAL A 142 9.05 1.92 12.53
C VAL A 142 9.06 1.99 11.01
N GLU A 143 8.25 1.16 10.37
CA GLU A 143 8.00 1.20 8.93
C GLU A 143 6.58 1.73 8.72
N ALA A 144 6.46 2.88 8.05
CA ALA A 144 5.17 3.53 7.83
C ALA A 144 4.93 3.81 6.34
N THR A 145 3.69 3.56 5.91
CA THR A 145 3.20 3.99 4.60
C THR A 145 2.04 4.96 4.79
N PHE A 146 2.14 6.15 4.18
CA PHE A 146 1.11 7.19 4.33
C PHE A 146 0.23 7.35 3.10
N PHE A 147 -1.04 7.58 3.40
CA PHE A 147 -2.11 7.85 2.46
C PHE A 147 -2.82 9.07 2.97
N SER A 148 -3.05 10.06 2.14
CA SER A 148 -3.86 11.21 2.52
C SER A 148 -5.00 11.38 1.52
N ILE A 149 -6.15 11.74 2.08
CA ILE A 149 -7.39 12.05 1.37
C ILE A 149 -7.83 13.42 1.85
N ASN A 150 -8.03 14.37 0.94
CA ASN A 150 -8.44 15.72 1.28
C ASN A 150 -9.45 16.31 0.29
N ASN A 151 -10.09 17.41 0.68
CA ASN A 151 -11.10 18.08 -0.14
C ASN A 151 -10.57 18.77 -1.41
N LYS A 152 -9.25 18.96 -1.55
CA LYS A 152 -8.63 19.79 -2.60
C LYS A 152 -9.00 19.36 -4.03
N PHE A 153 -9.33 18.09 -4.22
CA PHE A 153 -9.67 17.51 -5.52
C PHE A 153 -11.04 16.84 -5.53
N LEU A 154 -11.87 17.09 -4.52
CA LEU A 154 -13.24 16.61 -4.51
C LEU A 154 -14.11 17.59 -5.31
N PRO A 155 -15.02 17.09 -6.17
CA PRO A 155 -15.94 17.94 -6.89
C PRO A 155 -16.94 18.59 -5.94
N ASP A 156 -17.41 19.79 -6.31
CA ASP A 156 -18.45 20.51 -5.59
C ASP A 156 -19.84 19.87 -5.80
N ASP A 157 -20.02 19.18 -6.93
CA ASP A 157 -21.23 18.44 -7.24
C ASP A 157 -21.35 17.19 -6.37
N GLN A 158 -22.47 17.06 -5.66
CA GLN A 158 -22.66 16.00 -4.66
C GLN A 158 -22.65 14.60 -5.28
N GLU A 159 -23.28 14.40 -6.44
CA GLU A 159 -23.36 13.09 -7.09
C GLU A 159 -21.98 12.64 -7.55
N GLN A 160 -21.21 13.54 -8.19
CA GLN A 160 -19.83 13.27 -8.59
C GLN A 160 -18.91 13.03 -7.38
N ARG A 161 -19.15 13.73 -6.26
CA ARG A 161 -18.38 13.56 -5.03
C ARG A 161 -18.63 12.18 -4.43
N GLU A 162 -19.89 11.77 -4.33
CA GLU A 162 -20.28 10.45 -3.83
C GLU A 162 -19.69 9.33 -4.70
N GLU A 163 -19.78 9.45 -6.03
CA GLU A 163 -19.19 8.48 -6.96
C GLU A 163 -17.66 8.37 -6.78
N LEU A 164 -16.97 9.52 -6.70
CA LEU A 164 -15.52 9.56 -6.53
C LEU A 164 -15.07 8.96 -5.19
N LEU A 165 -15.74 9.32 -4.09
CA LEU A 165 -15.43 8.78 -2.76
C LEU A 165 -15.71 7.28 -2.70
N GLY A 166 -16.82 6.81 -3.29
CA GLY A 166 -17.15 5.39 -3.40
C GLY A 166 -16.07 4.60 -4.16
N ASN A 167 -15.64 5.13 -5.31
CA ASN A 167 -14.56 4.53 -6.10
C ASN A 167 -13.25 4.48 -5.31
N LEU A 168 -12.89 5.55 -4.60
CA LEU A 168 -11.68 5.62 -3.79
C LEU A 168 -11.71 4.62 -2.63
N VAL A 169 -12.86 4.48 -1.97
CA VAL A 169 -13.10 3.47 -0.95
C VAL A 169 -12.84 2.05 -1.50
N ASP A 170 -13.36 1.75 -2.69
CA ASP A 170 -13.19 0.44 -3.33
C ASP A 170 -11.74 0.17 -3.73
N ASP A 171 -11.05 1.19 -4.21
CA ASP A 171 -9.65 1.14 -4.61
C ASP A 171 -8.74 0.92 -3.39
N LEU A 172 -8.91 1.68 -2.31
CA LEU A 172 -8.14 1.50 -1.08
C LEU A 172 -8.40 0.14 -0.43
N SER A 173 -9.65 -0.32 -0.44
CA SER A 173 -10.02 -1.67 0.04
C SER A 173 -9.42 -2.80 -0.79
N PHE A 174 -9.01 -2.51 -2.02
CA PHE A 174 -8.29 -3.47 -2.85
C PHE A 174 -6.77 -3.42 -2.63
N MET A 175 -6.22 -2.20 -2.56
CA MET A 175 -4.78 -1.96 -2.51
C MET A 175 -4.16 -2.22 -1.14
N ILE A 176 -4.74 -1.68 -0.07
CA ILE A 176 -4.15 -1.74 1.29
C ILE A 176 -3.89 -3.18 1.73
N PRO A 177 -4.83 -4.15 1.56
CA PRO A 177 -4.57 -5.55 1.85
C PRO A 177 -3.34 -6.11 1.15
N ARG A 178 -3.05 -5.63 -0.06
CA ARG A 178 -2.04 -6.14 -1.00
C ARG A 178 -0.73 -5.36 -0.94
N MET A 179 -0.49 -4.68 0.18
CA MET A 179 0.76 -4.01 0.48
C MET A 179 1.49 -4.75 1.58
N THR A 180 2.80 -4.81 1.44
CA THR A 180 3.69 -5.50 2.36
C THR A 180 4.84 -4.58 2.75
N GLN A 181 5.38 -4.77 3.96
CA GLN A 181 6.43 -3.96 4.55
C GLN A 181 7.44 -4.89 5.23
N PRO A 182 8.74 -4.54 5.31
CA PRO A 182 9.68 -5.29 6.13
C PRO A 182 9.26 -5.23 7.60
N GLN A 183 9.35 -6.33 8.33
CA GLN A 183 9.03 -6.36 9.75
C GLN A 183 9.98 -5.47 10.57
N GLY A 184 9.40 -4.47 11.24
CA GLY A 184 10.07 -3.56 12.17
C GLY A 184 9.49 -3.64 13.59
N SER A 185 9.85 -2.66 14.43
CA SER A 185 9.31 -2.48 15.79
C SER A 185 7.80 -2.19 15.76
N ALA A 186 7.37 -1.37 14.79
CA ALA A 186 5.97 -1.18 14.41
C ALA A 186 5.88 -1.06 12.88
N ASN A 187 4.77 -1.55 12.32
CA ASN A 187 4.51 -1.56 10.89
C ASN A 187 3.11 -0.99 10.68
N ILE A 188 3.02 0.16 10.02
CA ILE A 188 1.79 0.94 9.98
C ILE A 188 1.49 1.35 8.53
N ILE A 189 0.24 1.18 8.14
CA ILE A 189 -0.37 1.86 7.00
C ILE A 189 -1.30 2.93 7.60
N CYS A 190 -1.02 4.20 7.34
CA CYS A 190 -1.71 5.31 7.97
C CYS A 190 -2.50 6.12 6.94
N LEU A 191 -3.83 6.18 7.13
CA LEU A 191 -4.75 6.96 6.31
C LEU A 191 -5.06 8.28 7.01
N LEU A 192 -4.57 9.38 6.45
CA LEU A 192 -4.82 10.75 6.85
C LEU A 192 -6.08 11.25 6.14
N LEU A 193 -7.20 11.23 6.85
CA LEU A 193 -8.51 11.62 6.36
C LEU A 193 -8.74 13.08 6.76
N ASN A 194 -8.71 13.98 5.79
CA ASN A 194 -8.97 15.40 5.98
C ASN A 194 -10.13 15.83 5.08
N ILE A 195 -11.31 15.29 5.38
CA ILE A 195 -12.55 15.52 4.63
C ILE A 195 -13.46 16.39 5.51
N ASP A 196 -14.13 17.39 4.93
CA ASP A 196 -14.88 18.37 5.73
C ASP A 196 -16.11 17.74 6.44
N ASN A 197 -16.58 16.61 5.92
CA ASN A 197 -17.73 15.89 6.44
C ASN A 197 -17.28 14.67 7.28
N PRO A 198 -17.48 14.67 8.60
CA PRO A 198 -17.08 13.55 9.47
C PRO A 198 -17.76 12.22 9.16
N VAL A 199 -18.93 12.24 8.51
CA VAL A 199 -19.64 11.02 8.11
C VAL A 199 -18.93 10.37 6.91
N GLU A 200 -18.55 11.18 5.93
CA GLU A 200 -17.74 10.71 4.79
C GLU A 200 -16.39 10.19 5.27
N GLU A 201 -15.77 10.88 6.22
CA GLU A 201 -14.51 10.46 6.82
C GLU A 201 -14.59 9.07 7.45
N LYS A 202 -15.63 8.83 8.27
CA LYS A 202 -15.86 7.54 8.91
C LYS A 202 -16.12 6.41 7.91
N ALA A 203 -16.59 6.69 6.70
CA ALA A 203 -16.77 5.66 5.68
C ALA A 203 -15.44 5.00 5.26
N PHE A 204 -14.31 5.71 5.41
CA PHE A 204 -12.98 5.14 5.12
C PHE A 204 -12.44 4.27 6.26
N ILE A 205 -12.94 4.45 7.49
CA ILE A 205 -12.45 3.72 8.67
C ILE A 205 -13.04 2.32 8.70
N ARG A 206 -12.18 1.31 8.53
CA ARG A 206 -12.56 -0.10 8.53
C ARG A 206 -11.37 -1.00 8.84
N ASN A 207 -11.64 -2.23 9.24
CA ASN A 207 -10.60 -3.24 9.39
C ASN A 207 -10.16 -3.74 8.01
N TYR A 208 -8.91 -3.43 7.64
CA TYR A 208 -8.26 -3.97 6.46
C TYR A 208 -7.40 -5.17 6.85
N GLN A 209 -7.65 -6.32 6.24
CA GLN A 209 -6.82 -7.51 6.42
C GLN A 209 -5.62 -7.44 5.47
N THR A 210 -4.43 -7.19 6.01
CA THR A 210 -3.18 -7.10 5.25
C THR A 210 -2.56 -8.48 4.97
N LEU A 211 -1.78 -8.58 3.90
CA LEU A 211 -0.98 -9.77 3.55
C LEU A 211 -0.10 -10.21 4.73
N ASP A 212 0.58 -9.24 5.34
CA ASP A 212 1.36 -9.48 6.55
C ASP A 212 0.52 -9.18 7.79
N SER A 213 0.34 -10.19 8.65
CA SER A 213 -0.45 -10.10 9.89
C SER A 213 0.11 -9.12 10.93
N TYR A 214 1.32 -8.63 10.73
CA TYR A 214 2.01 -7.75 11.65
C TYR A 214 1.92 -6.28 11.26
N ILE A 215 1.29 -5.94 10.14
CA ILE A 215 1.00 -4.58 9.69
C ILE A 215 -0.32 -4.14 10.32
N GLU A 216 -0.35 -2.96 10.92
CA GLU A 216 -1.57 -2.33 11.42
C GLU A 216 -2.03 -1.23 10.47
N VAL A 217 -3.34 -1.08 10.32
CA VAL A 217 -3.93 0.01 9.54
C VAL A 217 -4.62 1.00 10.48
N LEU A 218 -4.17 2.24 10.43
CA LEU A 218 -4.59 3.31 11.33
C LEU A 218 -5.13 4.51 10.55
N PHE A 219 -5.99 5.28 11.19
CA PHE A 219 -6.67 6.42 10.59
C PHE A 219 -6.43 7.66 11.42
N VAL A 220 -6.10 8.76 10.78
CA VAL A 220 -5.99 10.08 11.40
C VAL A 220 -7.10 10.94 10.84
N THR A 221 -7.98 11.41 11.71
CA THR A 221 -9.14 12.23 11.34
C THR A 221 -8.77 13.71 11.19
N SER A 222 -9.68 14.51 10.64
CA SER A 222 -9.58 15.98 10.62
C SER A 222 -9.45 16.59 12.03
N ASP A 223 -10.05 15.92 13.02
CA ASP A 223 -9.97 16.27 14.45
C ASP A 223 -8.65 15.82 15.11
N VAL A 224 -7.67 15.33 14.33
CA VAL A 224 -6.36 14.86 14.81
C VAL A 224 -6.51 13.69 15.78
N LYS A 225 -7.52 12.84 15.58
CA LYS A 225 -7.68 11.60 16.37
C LYS A 225 -7.07 10.44 15.63
N LEU A 226 -6.34 9.61 16.36
CA LEU A 226 -5.79 8.36 15.85
C LEU A 226 -6.75 7.23 16.17
N LEU A 227 -7.34 6.63 15.14
CA LEU A 227 -8.37 5.61 15.25
C LEU A 227 -7.88 4.30 14.62
N THR A 228 -8.40 3.20 15.16
CA THR A 228 -8.32 1.87 14.54
C THR A 228 -9.47 1.65 13.55
N GLY A 229 -9.42 0.55 12.80
CA GLY A 229 -10.52 0.15 11.93
C GLY A 229 -11.83 -0.19 12.66
N GLU A 230 -11.79 -0.36 13.99
CA GLU A 230 -12.95 -0.58 14.86
C GLU A 230 -13.46 0.73 15.49
N LEU A 231 -12.96 1.88 15.04
CA LEU A 231 -13.25 3.21 15.58
C LEU A 231 -12.78 3.40 17.04
N GLU A 232 -11.91 2.53 17.54
CA GLU A 232 -11.28 2.73 18.84
C GLU A 232 -10.23 3.83 18.75
N GLU A 233 -10.29 4.79 19.66
CA GLU A 233 -9.30 5.86 19.77
C GLU A 233 -8.04 5.37 20.48
N ILE A 234 -6.91 5.53 19.82
CA ILE A 234 -5.59 5.31 20.40
C ILE A 234 -5.18 6.63 21.04
N LYS A 235 -5.10 6.65 22.36
CA LYS A 235 -4.66 7.85 23.07
C LYS A 235 -3.16 8.06 22.88
N TYR A 236 -2.79 9.21 22.34
CA TYR A 236 -1.43 9.69 22.21
C TYR A 236 -1.39 11.15 22.64
N ASN A 237 -0.26 11.59 23.22
CA ASN A 237 -0.13 12.97 23.72
C ASN A 237 0.40 13.93 22.66
N GLY A 238 0.93 13.44 21.54
CA GLY A 238 1.45 14.26 20.43
C GLY A 238 2.70 15.09 20.77
N ASP A 239 3.16 15.06 22.02
CA ASP A 239 4.31 15.83 22.52
C ASP A 239 5.64 15.39 21.87
N SER A 240 5.73 14.12 21.47
CA SER A 240 6.92 13.53 20.85
C SER A 240 6.58 12.32 19.97
N LEU A 241 7.54 11.88 19.14
CA LEU A 241 7.40 10.66 18.34
C LEU A 241 7.24 9.40 19.21
N GLU A 242 7.87 9.38 20.39
CA GLU A 242 7.65 8.32 21.37
C GLU A 242 6.20 8.34 21.86
N GLY A 243 5.64 9.53 22.11
CA GLY A 243 4.24 9.72 22.45
C GLY A 243 3.25 9.17 21.41
N VAL A 244 3.65 9.14 20.13
CA VAL A 244 2.86 8.59 19.01
C VAL A 244 3.09 7.09 18.85
N TYR A 245 4.35 6.62 18.82
CA TYR A 245 4.67 5.23 18.47
C TYR A 245 4.61 4.25 19.65
N THR A 246 4.89 4.68 20.88
CA THR A 246 4.88 3.80 22.05
C THR A 246 3.51 3.14 22.27
N PRO A 247 2.38 3.86 22.24
CA PRO A 247 1.05 3.25 22.35
C PRO A 247 0.80 2.17 21.27
N LEU A 248 1.29 2.40 20.05
CA LEU A 248 1.15 1.46 18.92
C LEU A 248 1.99 0.19 19.13
N ILE A 249 3.25 0.37 19.55
CA ILE A 249 4.16 -0.74 19.84
C ILE A 249 3.62 -1.61 20.99
N GLU A 250 3.09 -0.99 22.04
CA GLU A 250 2.50 -1.70 23.17
C GLU A 250 1.23 -2.46 22.79
N ARG A 251 0.35 -1.84 22.01
CA ARG A 251 -0.85 -2.50 21.47
C ARG A 251 -0.48 -3.74 20.67
N ARG A 252 0.48 -3.63 19.76
CA ARG A 252 0.99 -4.75 18.96
C ARG A 252 1.55 -5.90 19.82
N LYS A 253 2.27 -5.59 20.89
CA LYS A 253 2.78 -6.61 21.84
C LYS A 253 1.64 -7.34 22.53
N ASN A 254 0.55 -6.67 22.85
CA ASN A 254 -0.60 -7.26 23.51
C ASN A 254 -1.46 -8.10 22.55
N LEU A 255 -1.53 -7.74 21.26
CA LEU A 255 -2.21 -8.53 20.23
C LEU A 255 -1.51 -9.87 19.92
N ARG A 256 -0.22 -10.00 20.25
CA ARG A 256 0.59 -11.22 20.04
C ARG A 256 0.55 -12.20 21.22
N LYS A 257 -0.11 -11.85 22.32
CA LYS A 257 -0.30 -12.73 23.49
C LYS A 257 -1.60 -13.49 23.37
#